data_AF-A0AAN6PV76-F1
#
_entry.id   AF-A0AAN6PV76-F1
#
_cell.length_a   1.000
_cell.length_b   1.000
_cell.length_c   1.000
_cell.angle_alpha   90.00
_cell.angle_beta   90.00
_cell.angle_gamma   90.00
#
_symmetry.space_group_name_H-M   'P 1'
#
loop_
_entity.id
_entity.type
_entity.pdbx_description
1 polymer ?
#
loop_
_entity_poly.entity_id
_entity_poly.type
_entity_poly.pdbx_seq_one_letter_code
_entity_poly.pdbx_strand_id
1 'polypeptide(L)'
;MALLTASRTAPSVSLSQRSDVISTLYPLVTSAVQVQQLLGSAAFHLFVRTYFAASMVAALSLWASKSIAWRTLLASRALAVRSLFLARRLTWTAWDSKTSRRIRRKLQFEFFVLLLGPGGNALLLMIFWPGWLMLAVLGWGIWQLTG
;
A
#
# COMPACT_ATOMS: atom_id res chain seq x y z
N MET A 1 -65.51 82.42 21.52
CA MET A 1 -64.62 81.69 20.59
C MET A 1 -63.21 81.75 21.13
N ALA A 2 -62.70 80.64 21.70
CA ALA A 2 -61.31 80.52 22.13
C ALA A 2 -60.66 79.43 21.28
N LEU A 3 -59.81 79.86 20.35
CA LEU A 3 -58.98 79.01 19.50
C LEU A 3 -57.76 78.56 20.33
N LEU A 4 -57.77 77.32 20.83
CA LEU A 4 -56.58 76.67 21.38
C LEU A 4 -55.81 76.04 20.22
N THR A 5 -54.77 76.72 19.76
CA THR A 5 -53.83 76.22 18.76
C THR A 5 -52.90 75.19 19.41
N ALA A 6 -52.99 73.95 18.94
CA ALA A 6 -52.10 72.87 19.31
C ALA A 6 -50.67 73.16 18.80
N SER A 7 -49.71 73.26 19.74
CA SER A 7 -48.28 73.36 19.44
C SER A 7 -47.79 72.03 18.84
N ARG A 8 -47.48 72.04 17.54
CA ARG A 8 -46.75 70.96 16.88
C ARG A 8 -45.25 71.18 17.12
N THR A 9 -44.65 70.35 17.97
CA THR A 9 -43.19 70.22 18.06
C THR A 9 -42.70 69.43 16.84
N ALA A 10 -41.90 70.08 16.01
CA ALA A 10 -41.30 69.48 14.81
C ALA A 10 -40.21 68.46 15.22
N PRO A 11 -40.25 67.21 14.71
CA PRO A 11 -39.19 66.23 14.90
C PRO A 11 -38.05 66.47 13.89
N SER A 12 -37.43 67.65 13.91
CA SER A 12 -36.34 68.00 12.98
C SER A 12 -34.93 67.82 13.57
N VAL A 13 -34.80 67.77 14.89
CA VAL A 13 -33.50 67.78 15.58
C VAL A 13 -32.82 66.39 15.55
N SER A 14 -33.58 65.30 15.61
CA SER A 14 -33.02 63.93 15.61
C SER A 14 -32.57 63.44 14.22
N LEU A 15 -33.11 64.02 13.14
CA LEU A 15 -32.74 63.68 11.76
C LEU A 15 -31.39 64.31 11.35
N SER A 16 -31.13 65.56 11.75
CA SER A 16 -29.86 66.25 11.46
C SER A 16 -28.68 65.61 12.19
N GLN A 17 -28.86 65.22 13.46
CA GLN A 17 -27.82 64.57 14.25
C GLN A 17 -27.47 63.17 13.70
N ARG A 18 -28.45 62.46 13.13
CA ARG A 18 -28.23 61.19 12.45
C ARG A 18 -27.47 61.35 11.14
N SER A 19 -27.70 62.42 10.36
CA SER A 19 -26.95 62.64 9.13
C SER A 19 -25.49 63.03 9.37
N ASP A 20 -25.19 63.75 10.46
CA ASP A 20 -23.79 64.10 10.82
C ASP A 20 -22.97 62.90 11.30
N VAL A 21 -23.60 61.97 12.01
CA VAL A 21 -22.94 60.71 12.41
C VAL A 21 -22.74 59.80 11.19
N ILE A 22 -23.70 59.79 10.25
CA ILE A 22 -23.56 59.02 9.00
C ILE A 22 -22.50 59.64 8.08
N SER A 23 -22.42 60.97 7.98
CA SER A 23 -21.45 61.65 7.12
C SER A 23 -20.01 61.52 7.62
N THR A 24 -19.81 61.43 8.94
CA THR A 24 -18.49 61.20 9.56
C THR A 24 -18.07 59.72 9.54
N LEU A 25 -19.01 58.79 9.67
CA LEU A 25 -18.73 57.35 9.58
C LEU A 25 -18.53 56.86 8.15
N TYR A 26 -19.19 57.47 7.17
CA TYR A 26 -19.07 57.10 5.75
C TYR A 26 -17.62 57.00 5.23
N PRO A 27 -16.75 58.02 5.40
CA PRO A 27 -15.36 57.94 4.91
C PRO A 27 -14.53 56.87 5.63
N LEU A 28 -14.85 56.60 6.91
CA LEU A 28 -14.20 55.59 7.74
C LEU A 28 -14.57 54.18 7.27
N VAL A 29 -15.87 53.96 6.99
CA VAL A 29 -16.38 52.70 6.42
C VAL A 29 -15.83 52.46 5.02
N THR A 30 -15.78 53.48 4.15
CA THR A 30 -15.22 53.31 2.80
C THR A 30 -13.72 52.98 2.84
N SER A 31 -12.97 53.59 3.76
CA SER A 31 -11.54 53.29 3.95
C SER A 31 -11.34 51.86 4.47
N ALA A 32 -12.16 51.43 5.44
CA ALA A 32 -12.13 50.06 5.95
C ALA A 32 -12.46 49.03 4.86
N VAL A 33 -13.46 49.32 4.01
CA VAL A 33 -13.83 48.46 2.88
C VAL A 33 -12.68 48.37 1.86
N GLN A 34 -12.01 49.47 1.53
CA GLN A 34 -10.86 49.46 0.63
C GLN A 34 -9.69 48.64 1.19
N VAL A 35 -9.38 48.79 2.48
CA VAL A 35 -8.33 47.98 3.13
C VAL A 35 -8.72 46.51 3.15
N GLN A 36 -9.98 46.17 3.43
CA GLN A 36 -10.47 44.79 3.40
C GLN A 36 -10.41 44.17 2.00
N GLN A 37 -10.68 44.96 0.94
CA GLN A 37 -10.54 44.51 -0.45
C GLN A 37 -9.08 44.29 -0.85
N LEU A 38 -8.17 45.19 -0.44
CA LEU A 38 -6.73 45.03 -0.66
C LEU A 38 -6.18 43.81 0.09
N LEU A 39 -6.57 43.64 1.36
CA LEU A 39 -6.16 42.49 2.16
C LEU A 39 -6.73 41.18 1.61
N GLY A 40 -8.00 41.20 1.16
CA GLY A 40 -8.65 40.05 0.53
C GLY A 40 -7.97 39.63 -0.77
N SER A 41 -7.63 40.59 -1.64
CA SER A 41 -6.93 40.30 -2.91
C SER A 41 -5.49 39.82 -2.68
N ALA A 42 -4.76 40.43 -1.74
CA ALA A 42 -3.42 39.97 -1.37
C ALA A 42 -3.44 38.57 -0.75
N ALA A 43 -4.39 38.29 0.15
CA ALA A 43 -4.57 36.97 0.75
C ALA A 43 -4.94 35.92 -0.30
N PHE A 44 -5.83 36.26 -1.24
CA PHE A 44 -6.18 35.38 -2.35
C PHE A 44 -4.97 35.08 -3.24
N HIS A 45 -4.17 36.09 -3.60
CA HIS A 45 -2.94 35.89 -4.38
C HIS A 45 -1.93 35.00 -3.65
N LEU A 46 -1.74 35.20 -2.34
CA LEU A 46 -0.87 34.35 -1.53
C LEU A 46 -1.39 32.93 -1.48
N PHE A 47 -2.70 32.73 -1.30
CA PHE A 47 -3.31 31.41 -1.23
C PHE A 47 -3.20 30.64 -2.55
N VAL A 48 -3.46 31.29 -3.68
CA VAL A 48 -3.29 30.68 -5.01
C VAL A 48 -1.83 30.30 -5.24
N ARG A 49 -0.90 31.18 -4.86
CA ARG A 49 0.54 30.93 -5.04
C ARG A 49 1.05 29.78 -4.17
N THR A 50 0.64 29.72 -2.90
CA THR A 50 1.03 28.64 -1.99
C THR A 50 0.38 27.33 -2.38
N TYR A 51 -0.88 27.34 -2.81
CA TYR A 51 -1.56 26.17 -3.35
C TYR A 51 -0.86 25.63 -4.60
N PHE A 52 -0.52 26.52 -5.55
CA PHE A 52 0.19 26.12 -6.76
C PHE A 52 1.58 25.56 -6.43
N ALA A 53 2.33 26.22 -5.55
CA ALA A 53 3.63 25.73 -5.09
C ALA A 53 3.52 24.36 -4.39
N ALA A 54 2.54 24.19 -3.49
CA ALA A 54 2.30 22.92 -2.81
C ALA A 54 1.92 21.81 -3.79
N SER A 55 1.06 22.11 -4.77
CA SER A 55 0.67 21.15 -5.81
C SER A 55 1.84 20.72 -6.70
N MET A 56 2.74 21.65 -7.04
CA MET A 56 3.96 21.36 -7.80
C MET A 56 4.93 20.50 -7.00
N VAL A 57 5.15 20.82 -5.72
CA VAL A 57 6.00 20.02 -4.84
C VAL A 57 5.42 18.62 -4.66
N ALA A 58 4.10 18.51 -4.46
CA ALA A 58 3.43 17.22 -4.37
C ALA A 58 3.58 16.41 -5.67
N ALA A 59 3.35 17.02 -6.83
CA ALA A 59 3.54 16.36 -8.13
C ALA A 59 4.98 15.88 -8.30
N LEU A 60 5.97 16.75 -8.08
CA LEU A 60 7.39 16.41 -8.17
C LEU A 60 7.77 15.28 -7.21
N SER A 61 7.26 15.31 -5.98
CA SER A 61 7.50 14.24 -5.00
C SER A 61 6.94 12.90 -5.48
N LEU A 62 5.74 12.88 -6.06
CA LEU A 62 5.14 11.67 -6.62
C LEU A 62 5.92 11.13 -7.82
N TRP A 63 6.38 12.01 -8.71
CA TRP A 63 7.24 11.63 -9.84
C TRP A 63 8.59 11.08 -9.37
N ALA A 64 9.21 11.75 -8.39
CA ALA A 64 10.46 11.29 -7.78
C ALA A 64 10.27 9.91 -7.13
N SER A 65 9.24 9.72 -6.30
CA SER A 65 8.94 8.43 -5.67
C SER A 65 8.67 7.34 -6.69
N LYS A 66 7.91 7.61 -7.76
CA LYS A 66 7.68 6.65 -8.84
C LYS A 66 8.98 6.27 -9.55
N SER A 67 9.85 7.23 -9.82
CA SER A 67 11.14 6.98 -10.49
C SER A 67 12.07 6.14 -9.63
N ILE A 68 12.11 6.39 -8.31
CA ILE A 68 12.91 5.63 -7.36
C ILE A 68 12.35 4.21 -7.25
N ALA A 69 11.04 4.05 -7.09
CA ALA A 69 10.39 2.74 -7.05
C ALA A 69 10.65 1.92 -8.31
N TRP A 70 10.61 2.56 -9.49
CA TRP A 70 10.93 1.88 -10.74
C TRP A 70 12.40 1.43 -10.79
N ARG A 71 13.33 2.28 -10.36
CA ARG A 71 14.76 1.94 -10.29
C ARG A 71 15.03 0.81 -9.30
N THR A 72 14.39 0.81 -8.13
CA THR A 72 14.56 -0.26 -7.14
C THR A 72 13.95 -1.58 -7.62
N LEU A 73 12.83 -1.54 -8.34
CA LEU A 73 12.24 -2.72 -8.98
C LEU A 73 13.17 -3.30 -10.06
N LEU A 74 13.75 -2.47 -10.92
CA LEU A 74 14.71 -2.93 -11.92
C LEU A 74 15.98 -3.50 -11.28
N ALA A 75 16.52 -2.83 -10.26
CA ALA A 75 17.70 -3.28 -9.54
C ALA A 75 17.45 -4.61 -8.83
N SER A 76 16.33 -4.76 -8.12
CA SER A 76 15.96 -6.01 -7.43
C SER A 76 15.77 -7.17 -8.40
N ARG A 77 15.13 -6.94 -9.56
CA ARG A 77 15.03 -7.96 -10.62
C ARG A 77 16.41 -8.37 -11.15
N ALA A 78 17.29 -7.41 -11.42
CA ALA A 78 18.64 -7.70 -11.88
C ALA A 78 19.44 -8.50 -10.84
N LEU A 79 19.33 -8.13 -9.55
CA LEU A 79 19.95 -8.87 -8.45
C LEU A 79 19.40 -10.30 -8.34
N ALA A 80 18.08 -10.48 -8.44
CA ALA A 80 17.43 -11.79 -8.36
C ALA A 80 17.88 -12.72 -9.50
N VAL A 81 17.97 -12.22 -10.73
CA VAL A 81 18.47 -13.02 -11.87
C VAL A 81 19.94 -13.39 -11.67
N ARG A 82 20.77 -12.44 -11.21
CA ARG A 82 22.19 -12.71 -10.94
C ARG A 82 22.37 -13.71 -9.79
N SER A 83 21.60 -13.60 -8.72
CA SER A 83 21.68 -14.53 -7.58
C SER A 83 21.24 -15.93 -8.00
N LEU A 84 20.17 -16.07 -8.79
CA LEU A 84 19.74 -17.35 -9.35
C LEU A 84 20.81 -17.96 -10.26
N PHE A 85 21.43 -17.15 -11.13
CA PHE A 85 22.51 -17.63 -12.00
C PHE A 85 23.73 -18.10 -11.20
N LEU A 86 24.15 -17.33 -10.19
CA LEU A 86 25.24 -17.70 -9.29
C LEU A 86 24.89 -18.95 -8.49
N ALA A 87 23.70 -19.05 -7.92
CA ALA A 87 23.24 -20.22 -7.19
C ALA A 87 23.22 -21.47 -8.08
N ARG A 88 22.74 -21.35 -9.32
CA ARG A 88 22.77 -22.44 -10.31
C ARG A 88 24.19 -22.86 -10.65
N ARG A 89 25.10 -21.90 -10.80
CA ARG A 89 26.52 -22.20 -11.05
C ARG A 89 27.18 -22.87 -9.86
N LEU A 90 26.92 -22.39 -8.65
CA LEU A 90 27.44 -22.95 -7.40
C LEU A 90 26.93 -24.37 -7.19
N THR A 91 25.62 -24.59 -7.32
CA THR A 91 25.02 -25.93 -7.23
C THR A 91 25.57 -26.87 -8.31
N TRP A 92 25.76 -26.40 -9.54
CA TRP A 92 26.39 -27.20 -10.59
C TRP A 92 27.85 -27.56 -10.25
N THR A 93 28.64 -26.60 -9.76
CA THR A 93 30.03 -26.87 -9.37
C THR A 93 30.12 -27.79 -8.15
N ALA A 94 29.21 -27.65 -7.19
CA ALA A 94 29.10 -28.55 -6.04
C ALA A 94 28.68 -29.96 -6.49
N TRP A 95 27.74 -30.03 -7.43
CA TRP A 95 27.28 -31.28 -8.03
C TRP A 95 28.37 -32.00 -8.83
N ASP A 96 29.20 -31.25 -9.55
CA ASP A 96 30.29 -31.80 -10.36
C ASP A 96 31.54 -32.16 -9.53
N SER A 97 31.56 -31.76 -8.25
CA SER A 97 32.68 -32.04 -7.35
C SER A 97 32.97 -33.55 -7.19
N LYS A 98 34.24 -33.89 -6.96
CA LYS A 98 34.68 -35.27 -6.69
C LYS A 98 33.94 -35.89 -5.50
N THR A 99 33.61 -35.07 -4.49
CA THR A 99 32.86 -35.50 -3.30
C THR A 99 31.43 -35.87 -3.65
N SER A 100 30.72 -35.04 -4.41
CA SER A 100 29.37 -35.37 -4.91
C SER A 100 29.37 -36.64 -5.75
N ARG A 101 30.33 -36.81 -6.66
CA ARG A 101 30.46 -38.05 -7.45
C ARG A 101 30.69 -39.29 -6.59
N ARG A 102 31.48 -39.20 -5.51
CA ARG A 102 31.68 -40.30 -4.55
C ARG A 102 30.39 -40.62 -3.79
N ILE A 103 29.71 -39.59 -3.28
CA ILE A 103 28.42 -39.76 -2.59
C ILE A 103 27.43 -40.43 -3.53
N ARG A 104 27.31 -39.99 -4.79
CA ARG A 104 26.40 -40.57 -5.77
C ARG A 104 26.68 -42.06 -6.04
N ARG A 105 27.96 -42.44 -6.20
CA ARG A 105 28.32 -43.85 -6.37
C ARG A 105 28.03 -44.67 -5.11
N LYS A 106 28.28 -44.11 -3.92
CA LYS A 106 27.96 -44.78 -2.64
C LYS A 106 26.47 -44.97 -2.48
N LEU A 107 25.68 -43.94 -2.78
CA LEU A 107 24.22 -43.99 -2.74
C LEU A 107 23.66 -44.99 -3.74
N GLN A 108 24.17 -45.01 -4.98
CA GLN A 108 23.79 -46.03 -5.97
C GLN A 108 24.13 -47.43 -5.47
N PHE A 109 25.34 -47.64 -4.96
CA PHE A 109 25.75 -48.93 -4.42
C PHE A 109 24.87 -49.35 -3.24
N GLU A 110 24.63 -48.47 -2.27
CA GLU A 110 23.73 -48.74 -1.14
C GLU A 110 22.31 -49.01 -1.61
N PHE A 111 21.82 -48.33 -2.65
CA PHE A 111 20.50 -48.57 -3.22
C PHE A 111 20.41 -49.94 -3.91
N PHE A 112 21.44 -50.33 -4.66
CA PHE A 112 21.53 -51.66 -5.25
C PHE A 112 21.66 -52.75 -4.19
N VAL A 113 22.46 -52.53 -3.14
CA VAL A 113 22.57 -53.46 -2.00
C VAL A 113 21.28 -53.52 -1.20
N LEU A 114 20.55 -52.40 -1.06
CA LEU A 114 19.26 -52.37 -0.40
C LEU A 114 18.20 -53.14 -1.20
N LEU A 115 18.19 -53.08 -2.54
CA LEU A 115 17.22 -53.81 -3.36
C LEU A 115 17.61 -55.27 -3.68
N LEU A 116 18.88 -55.52 -4.04
CA LEU A 116 19.36 -56.84 -4.47
C LEU A 116 20.07 -57.61 -3.35
N GLY A 117 20.42 -56.95 -2.24
CA GLY A 117 21.03 -57.63 -1.10
C GLY A 117 20.04 -58.50 -0.34
N PRO A 118 20.52 -59.26 0.66
CA PRO A 118 19.70 -60.21 1.41
C PRO A 118 18.49 -59.55 2.11
N GLY A 119 18.60 -58.28 2.50
CA GLY A 119 17.48 -57.50 3.05
C GLY A 119 16.52 -56.93 2.00
N GLY A 120 16.96 -56.76 0.75
CA GLY A 120 16.13 -56.26 -0.34
C GLY A 120 15.10 -57.26 -0.82
N ASN A 121 15.49 -58.54 -0.86
CA ASN A 121 14.56 -59.62 -1.09
C ASN A 121 13.51 -59.69 0.03
N ALA A 122 13.88 -59.39 1.28
CA ALA A 122 12.92 -59.28 2.38
C ALA A 122 11.99 -58.07 2.27
N LEU A 123 12.48 -56.91 1.83
CA LEU A 123 11.65 -55.73 1.54
C LEU A 123 10.67 -55.97 0.38
N LEU A 124 11.16 -56.58 -0.71
CA LEU A 124 10.33 -57.01 -1.84
C LEU A 124 9.30 -58.06 -1.41
N LEU A 125 9.71 -59.07 -0.63
CA LEU A 125 8.78 -60.04 -0.07
C LEU A 125 7.76 -59.39 0.84
N MET A 126 8.14 -58.40 1.65
CA MET A 126 7.24 -57.71 2.58
C MET A 126 6.22 -56.86 1.84
N ILE A 127 6.62 -56.17 0.76
CA ILE A 127 5.71 -55.36 -0.08
C ILE A 127 4.82 -56.23 -0.96
N PHE A 128 5.38 -57.26 -1.60
CA PHE A 128 4.63 -58.21 -2.42
C PHE A 128 4.11 -59.40 -1.61
N TRP A 129 4.07 -59.27 -0.29
CA TRP A 129 3.60 -60.35 0.58
C TRP A 129 2.11 -60.59 0.29
N PRO A 130 1.69 -61.81 -0.11
CA PRO A 130 0.31 -62.09 -0.49
C PRO A 130 -0.69 -61.89 0.67
N GLY A 131 -0.20 -61.87 1.91
CA GLY A 131 -0.96 -61.50 3.10
C GLY A 131 -1.58 -60.09 3.06
N TRP A 132 -1.03 -59.13 2.31
CA TRP A 132 -1.70 -57.82 2.12
C TRP A 132 -3.00 -57.96 1.31
N LEU A 133 -3.00 -58.82 0.29
CA LEU A 133 -4.21 -59.12 -0.47
C LEU A 133 -5.24 -59.84 0.42
N MET A 134 -4.80 -60.79 1.25
CA MET A 134 -5.66 -61.44 2.24
C MET A 134 -6.26 -60.44 3.24
N LEU A 135 -5.46 -59.52 3.79
CA LEU A 135 -5.94 -58.46 4.69
C LEU A 135 -6.91 -57.50 3.99
N ALA A 136 -6.64 -57.14 2.72
CA ALA A 136 -7.54 -56.30 1.92
C ALA A 136 -8.87 -56.99 1.66
N VAL A 137 -8.87 -58.29 1.34
CA VAL A 137 -10.09 -59.09 1.15
C VAL A 137 -10.86 -59.27 2.46
N LEU A 138 -10.17 -59.50 3.57
CA LEU A 138 -10.80 -59.60 4.89
C LEU A 138 -11.42 -58.27 5.32
N GLY A 139 -10.69 -57.17 5.15
CA GLY A 139 -11.20 -55.82 5.40
C GLY A 139 -12.40 -55.49 4.50
N TRP A 140 -12.35 -55.88 3.23
CA TRP A 140 -13.48 -55.75 2.31
C TRP A 140 -14.69 -56.58 2.75
N GLY A 141 -14.48 -57.83 3.17
CA GLY A 141 -15.55 -58.69 3.66
C GLY A 141 -16.19 -58.17 4.95
N ILE A 142 -15.37 -57.70 5.90
CA ILE A 142 -15.86 -57.05 7.13
C ILE A 142 -16.63 -55.78 6.76
N TRP A 143 -16.11 -54.94 5.87
CA TRP A 143 -16.78 -53.74 5.40
C TRP A 143 -18.15 -54.02 4.78
N GLN A 144 -18.28 -55.09 3.99
CA GLN A 144 -19.57 -55.51 3.41
C GLN A 144 -20.56 -56.06 4.45
N LEU A 145 -20.06 -56.53 5.61
CA LEU A 145 -20.89 -57.07 6.69
C LEU A 145 -21.28 -56.02 7.74
N THR A 146 -20.45 -55.00 7.94
CA THR A 146 -20.68 -53.91 8.90
C THR A 146 -21.14 -52.60 8.24
N GLY A 147 -21.21 -52.56 6.91
CA GLY A 147 -21.76 -51.47 6.10
C GLY A 147 -23.25 -51.61 5.87
#